data_AF-A0A7Y2YK93-F1
#
_entry.id   AF-A0A7Y2YK93-F1
#
_cell.length_a   1.000
_cell.length_b   1.000
_cell.length_c   1.000
_cell.angle_alpha   90.00
_cell.angle_beta   90.00
_cell.angle_gamma   90.00
#
_symmetry.space_group_name_H-M   'P 1'
#
loop_
_entity.id
_entity.type
_entity.pdbx_description
1 polymer ?
#
loop_
_entity_poly.entity_id
_entity_poly.type
_entity_poly.pdbx_seq_one_letter_code
_entity_poly.pdbx_strand_id
1 'polypeptide(L)'
;MTDAAPGAWPAPAKLNLFLHVTGRRPDGYHELQTLFQILDWGDEIRITPTADGEIRRGASDYDVAEADDLAVRAAQLLRAESGCRQGARIHVTKR
;
A
#
# COMPACT_ATOMS: atom_id res chain seq x y z
N MET A 1 6.36 18.56 -23.02
CA MET A 1 5.46 17.75 -22.17
C MET A 1 5.89 18.03 -20.74
N THR A 2 5.12 18.85 -20.03
CA THR A 2 5.41 19.25 -18.65
C THR A 2 5.25 18.01 -17.76
N ASP A 3 6.36 17.56 -17.21
CA ASP A 3 6.42 16.49 -16.20
C ASP A 3 5.72 17.02 -14.95
N ALA A 4 4.44 16.71 -14.80
CA ALA A 4 3.73 16.98 -13.56
C ALA A 4 4.41 16.14 -12.49
N ALA A 5 5.00 16.79 -11.48
CA ALA A 5 5.60 16.09 -10.36
C ALA A 5 4.62 15.02 -9.85
N PRO A 6 5.06 13.76 -9.67
CA PRO A 6 4.16 12.67 -9.34
C PRO A 6 3.35 13.05 -8.10
N GLY A 7 2.03 13.10 -8.27
CA GLY A 7 1.10 13.48 -7.19
C GLY A 7 1.31 12.58 -5.98
N ALA A 8 1.31 13.19 -4.78
CA ALA A 8 1.27 12.45 -3.54
C ALA A 8 -0.16 12.03 -3.24
N TRP A 9 -0.37 10.72 -3.05
CA TRP A 9 -1.66 10.14 -2.72
C TRP A 9 -1.76 9.92 -1.20
N PRO A 10 -2.87 10.32 -0.56
CA PRO A 10 -3.06 10.07 0.86
C PRO A 10 -3.29 8.57 1.12
N ALA A 11 -2.64 8.04 2.15
CA ALA A 11 -2.88 6.71 2.69
C ALA A 11 -3.34 6.84 4.15
N PRO A 12 -4.63 7.16 4.36
CA PRO A 12 -5.14 7.51 5.69
C PRO A 12 -5.10 6.30 6.63
N ALA A 13 -4.72 6.58 7.88
CA ALA A 13 -4.84 5.61 8.96
C ALA A 13 -6.31 5.40 9.33
N LYS A 14 -6.54 4.33 10.09
CA LYS A 14 -7.86 4.02 10.65
C LYS A 14 -7.78 3.75 12.15
N LEU A 15 -8.90 3.93 12.83
CA LEU A 15 -9.16 3.37 14.14
C LEU A 15 -10.22 2.28 14.04
N ASN A 16 -10.13 1.29 14.91
CA ASN A 16 -11.26 0.41 15.22
C ASN A 16 -11.94 1.02 16.45
N LEU A 17 -13.14 1.58 16.30
CA LEU A 17 -13.87 2.17 17.44
C LEU A 17 -14.38 1.09 18.41
N PHE A 18 -14.52 -0.14 17.92
CA PHE A 18 -14.55 -1.35 18.72
C PHE A 18 -13.97 -2.49 17.89
N LEU A 19 -13.56 -3.57 18.54
CA LEU A 19 -13.18 -4.83 17.89
C LEU A 19 -13.76 -5.99 18.69
N HIS A 20 -14.57 -6.80 18.03
CA HIS A 20 -15.22 -7.96 18.63
C HIS A 20 -14.89 -9.21 17.80
N VAL A 21 -14.27 -10.20 18.46
CA VAL A 21 -13.95 -11.49 17.85
C VAL A 21 -15.17 -12.40 17.99
N THR A 22 -15.78 -12.79 16.88
CA THR A 22 -17.02 -13.59 16.87
C THR A 22 -16.78 -15.09 16.68
N GLY A 23 -15.58 -15.48 16.26
CA GLY A 23 -15.21 -16.88 16.10
C GLY A 23 -13.80 -17.08 15.56
N ARG A 24 -13.34 -18.34 15.55
CA ARG A 24 -12.09 -18.75 14.92
C ARG A 24 -12.40 -19.51 13.64
N ARG A 25 -11.68 -19.19 12.58
CA ARG A 25 -11.81 -19.78 11.25
C ARG A 25 -10.93 -21.03 11.11
N PRO A 26 -11.27 -21.97 10.21
CA PRO A 26 -10.46 -23.17 9.97
C PRO A 26 -9.05 -22.90 9.42
N ASP A 27 -8.84 -21.75 8.78
CA ASP A 27 -7.55 -21.30 8.24
C ASP A 27 -6.64 -20.64 9.29
N GLY A 28 -7.04 -20.65 10.57
CA GLY A 28 -6.28 -20.08 11.67
C GLY A 28 -6.54 -18.61 11.95
N TYR A 29 -7.32 -17.91 11.11
CA TYR A 29 -7.73 -16.51 11.32
C TYR A 29 -8.98 -16.41 12.23
N HIS A 30 -9.42 -15.18 12.50
CA HIS A 30 -10.60 -14.89 13.32
C HIS A 30 -11.69 -14.19 12.50
N GLU A 31 -12.95 -14.51 12.80
CA GLU A 31 -14.09 -13.69 12.38
C GLU A 31 -14.16 -12.45 13.27
N LEU A 32 -14.28 -11.28 12.64
CA LEU A 32 -14.25 -9.99 13.32
C LEU A 32 -15.48 -9.16 12.99
N GLN A 33 -16.04 -8.52 14.02
CA GLN A 33 -16.98 -7.42 13.92
C GLN A 33 -16.31 -6.16 14.46
N THR A 34 -16.30 -5.08 13.68
CA THR A 34 -15.62 -3.83 14.03
C THR A 34 -16.29 -2.66 13.32
N LEU A 35 -16.18 -1.46 13.88
CA LEU A 35 -16.50 -0.20 13.20
C LEU A 35 -15.20 0.54 12.90
N PHE A 36 -14.93 0.74 11.61
CA PHE A 36 -13.77 1.50 11.16
C PHE A 36 -14.07 2.99 11.12
N GLN A 37 -13.18 3.80 11.70
CA GLN A 37 -13.14 5.24 11.51
C GLN A 37 -11.87 5.60 10.73
N ILE A 38 -12.03 6.13 9.53
CA ILE A 38 -10.91 6.67 8.73
C ILE A 38 -10.55 8.06 9.27
N LEU A 39 -9.25 8.34 9.38
CA LEU A 39 -8.74 9.62 9.86
C LEU A 39 -8.32 10.53 8.71
N ASP A 40 -8.26 11.83 8.97
CA ASP A 40 -7.58 12.84 8.13
C ASP A 40 -6.06 12.87 8.40
N TRP A 41 -5.52 11.77 8.93
CA TRP A 41 -4.11 11.56 9.25
C TRP A 41 -3.65 10.21 8.70
N GLY A 42 -2.44 10.16 8.14
CA GLY A 42 -1.84 8.94 7.62
C GLY A 42 -0.61 9.21 6.76
N ASP A 43 -0.14 8.16 6.10
CA ASP A 43 1.05 8.19 5.25
C ASP A 43 0.76 8.90 3.91
N GLU A 44 1.82 9.15 3.15
CA GLU A 44 1.74 9.60 1.75
C GLU A 44 2.43 8.62 0.82
N ILE A 45 1.79 8.31 -0.31
CA ILE A 45 2.35 7.43 -1.34
C ILE A 45 2.64 8.23 -2.60
N ARG A 46 3.87 8.16 -3.11
CA ARG A 46 4.24 8.68 -4.44
C ARG A 46 4.59 7.52 -5.36
N ILE A 47 4.00 7.53 -6.55
CA ILE A 47 4.23 6.51 -7.57
C ILE A 47 4.80 7.21 -8.81
N THR A 48 6.01 6.83 -9.19
CA THR A 48 6.66 7.33 -10.41
C THR A 48 6.69 6.20 -11.44
N PRO A 49 5.97 6.29 -12.57
CA PRO A 49 6.06 5.31 -13.64
C PRO A 49 7.49 5.26 -14.20
N THR A 50 7.96 4.06 -14.52
CA THR A 50 9.27 3.85 -15.15
C THR A 50 9.13 3.02 -16.43
N ALA A 51 10.08 3.17 -17.35
CA ALA A 51 10.05 2.48 -18.63
C ALA A 51 10.78 1.12 -18.62
N ASP A 52 11.47 0.78 -17.52
CA ASP A 52 12.28 -0.43 -17.37
C ASP A 52 11.45 -1.69 -17.04
N GLY A 53 10.15 -1.55 -16.78
CA GLY A 53 9.26 -2.66 -16.44
C GLY A 53 9.40 -3.15 -14.99
N GLU A 54 10.30 -2.54 -14.23
CA GLU A 54 10.63 -2.96 -12.86
C GLU A 54 9.74 -2.26 -11.84
N ILE A 55 9.20 -3.03 -10.89
CA ILE A 55 8.49 -2.48 -9.74
C ILE A 55 9.48 -2.47 -8.58
N ARG A 56 9.80 -1.28 -8.08
CA ARG A 56 10.79 -1.08 -7.02
C ARG A 56 10.26 -0.20 -5.92
N ARG A 57 10.67 -0.50 -4.69
CA ARG A 57 10.53 0.45 -3.59
C ARG A 57 11.53 1.57 -3.75
N GLY A 58 11.07 2.79 -3.48
CA GLY A 58 11.93 3.94 -3.31
C GLY A 58 12.71 3.87 -2.00
N ALA A 59 13.56 4.87 -1.75
CA ALA A 59 14.16 5.04 -0.43
C ALA A 59 13.06 5.12 0.64
N SER A 60 13.25 4.36 1.72
CA SER A 60 12.35 4.23 2.86
C SER A 60 13.14 4.38 4.16
N ASP A 61 12.47 4.87 5.21
CA ASP A 61 12.97 5.03 6.57
C ASP A 61 12.43 3.97 7.55
N TYR A 62 11.61 3.03 7.05
CA TYR A 62 11.03 1.93 7.84
C TYR A 62 11.75 0.60 7.59
N ASP A 63 11.80 -0.22 8.65
CA ASP A 63 12.48 -1.52 8.68
C ASP A 63 11.59 -2.66 8.16
N VAL A 64 11.35 -2.65 6.86
CA VAL A 64 10.68 -3.73 6.13
C VAL A 64 11.54 -4.07 4.91
N ALA A 65 11.73 -5.35 4.60
CA ALA A 65 12.40 -5.72 3.35
C ALA A 65 11.51 -5.38 2.15
N GLU A 66 12.10 -4.97 1.02
CA GLU A 66 11.33 -4.59 -0.17
C GLU A 66 10.41 -5.72 -0.68
N ALA A 67 10.82 -6.98 -0.53
CA ALA A 67 10.01 -8.14 -0.90
C ALA A 67 8.77 -8.34 -0.02
N ASP A 68 8.79 -7.82 1.22
CA ASP A 68 7.70 -7.93 2.20
C ASP A 68 6.82 -6.67 2.21
N ASP A 69 7.19 -5.65 1.44
CA ASP A 69 6.45 -4.40 1.36
C ASP A 69 5.11 -4.58 0.63
N LEU A 70 4.00 -4.32 1.33
CA LEU A 70 2.67 -4.50 0.78
C LEU A 70 2.37 -3.56 -0.40
N ALA A 71 2.98 -2.38 -0.49
CA ALA A 71 2.80 -1.48 -1.62
C ALA A 71 3.47 -2.04 -2.88
N VAL A 72 4.66 -2.62 -2.73
CA VAL A 72 5.37 -3.33 -3.82
C VAL A 72 4.59 -4.56 -4.26
N ARG A 73 4.16 -5.39 -3.30
CA ARG A 73 3.36 -6.59 -3.58
C ARG A 73 2.04 -6.24 -4.28
N ALA A 74 1.35 -5.20 -3.85
CA ALA A 74 0.12 -4.73 -4.48
C ALA A 74 0.34 -4.30 -5.94
N ALA A 75 1.41 -3.55 -6.22
CA ALA A 75 1.74 -3.15 -7.58
C ALA A 75 2.09 -4.35 -8.48
N GLN A 76 2.80 -5.36 -7.95
CA GLN A 76 3.09 -6.59 -8.68
C GLN A 76 1.81 -7.36 -9.05
N LEU A 77 0.87 -7.48 -8.11
CA LEU A 77 -0.44 -8.12 -8.36
C LEU A 77 -1.25 -7.33 -9.38
N LEU A 78 -1.31 -6.00 -9.25
CA LEU A 78 -2.00 -5.13 -10.21
C LEU A 78 -1.39 -5.23 -11.63
N ARG A 79 -0.06 -5.34 -11.73
CA ARG A 79 0.62 -5.55 -13.02
C ARG A 79 0.22 -6.87 -13.66
N ALA A 80 0.19 -7.95 -12.87
CA ALA A 80 -0.23 -9.27 -13.35
C ALA A 80 -1.69 -9.27 -13.84
N GLU A 81 -2.58 -8.59 -13.13
CA GLU A 81 -4.01 -8.51 -13.47
C GLU A 81 -4.28 -7.61 -14.68
N SER A 82 -3.60 -6.46 -14.76
CA SER A 82 -3.85 -5.45 -15.82
C SER A 82 -3.10 -5.71 -17.12
N GLY A 83 -2.04 -6.54 -17.10
CA GLY A 83 -1.13 -6.71 -18.23
C GLY A 83 -0.24 -5.48 -18.52
N CYS A 84 -0.19 -4.50 -17.61
CA CYS A 84 0.67 -3.34 -17.74
C CYS A 84 2.15 -3.75 -17.84
N ARG A 85 2.89 -3.11 -18.75
CA ARG A 85 4.31 -3.38 -18.99
C ARG A 85 5.24 -2.30 -18.44
N GLN A 86 4.69 -1.21 -17.93
CA GLN A 86 5.49 -0.17 -17.30
C GLN A 86 5.98 -0.64 -15.93
N GLY A 87 7.14 -0.13 -15.53
CA GLY A 87 7.63 -0.24 -14.17
C GLY A 87 7.06 0.87 -13.30
N ALA A 88 7.38 0.82 -12.01
CA ALA A 88 7.02 1.86 -11.06
C ALA A 88 8.03 1.93 -9.91
N ARG A 89 8.39 3.15 -9.51
CA ARG A 89 9.03 3.42 -8.23
C ARG A 89 8.01 3.92 -7.23
N ILE A 90 7.88 3.23 -6.09
CA ILE A 90 6.88 3.51 -5.06
C ILE A 90 7.58 3.99 -3.81
N HIS A 91 7.32 5.23 -3.40
CA HIS A 91 7.79 5.79 -2.14
C HIS A 91 6.61 5.94 -1.18
N VAL A 92 6.80 5.50 0.06
CA VAL A 92 5.85 5.72 1.16
C VAL A 92 6.54 6.58 2.20
N THR A 93 6.01 7.78 2.45
CA THR A 93 6.44 8.62 3.57
C THR A 93 5.57 8.25 4.77
N LYS A 94 6.21 7.74 5.82
CA LYS A 94 5.53 7.37 7.07
C LYS A 94 5.29 8.60 7.94
N ARG A 95 4.14 8.68 8.62
CA ARG A 95 3.84 9.75 9.59
C ARG A 95 3.73 9.25 11.03
#